data_AF-A0A176S6B5-F1
#
_entry.id   AF-A0A176S6B5-F1
#
_cell.length_a   1.000
_cell.length_b   1.000
_cell.length_c   1.000
_cell.angle_alpha   90.00
_cell.angle_beta   90.00
_cell.angle_gamma   90.00
#
_symmetry.space_group_name_H-M   'P 1'
#
loop_
_entity.id
_entity.type
_entity.pdbx_description
1 polymer ?
#
loop_
_entity_poly.entity_id
_entity_poly.type
_entity_poly.pdbx_seq_one_letter_code
_entity_poly.pdbx_strand_id
1 'polypeptide(L)'
;MDESISLGTIHNLLNDTREQACKINAAQELSKVKEGANDELFQSGKPVLAGLDQHSLYCYLLAAEEPRDAETWAIHLWDLEQQGLHPERIIADGGKGLRAG
;
A
#
# COMPACT_ATOMS: atom_id res chain seq x y z
N MET A 1 16.49 -30.01 12.50
CA MET A 1 17.73 -29.20 12.47
C MET A 1 17.31 -27.81 12.89
N ASP A 2 17.70 -27.38 14.09
CA ASP A 2 17.68 -25.96 14.45
C ASP A 2 18.97 -25.37 13.90
N GLU A 3 18.87 -24.56 12.85
CA GLU A 3 20.01 -23.75 12.44
C GLU A 3 20.11 -22.51 13.32
N SER A 4 21.31 -22.20 13.83
CA SER A 4 21.55 -21.02 14.65
C SER A 4 21.65 -19.77 13.75
N ILE A 5 20.52 -19.37 13.17
CA ILE A 5 20.43 -18.09 12.46
C ILE A 5 20.37 -16.95 13.48
N SER A 6 21.19 -15.90 13.27
CA SER A 6 21.16 -14.75 14.16
C SER A 6 19.94 -13.88 13.89
N LEU A 7 19.43 -13.19 14.91
CA LEU A 7 18.35 -12.19 14.74
C LEU A 7 18.74 -11.12 13.69
N GLY A 8 20.01 -10.70 13.68
CA GLY A 8 20.51 -9.75 12.69
C GLY A 8 20.45 -10.27 11.26
N THR A 9 20.71 -11.56 11.05
CA THR A 9 20.58 -12.21 9.74
C THR A 9 19.14 -12.23 9.27
N ILE A 10 18.19 -12.58 10.14
CA ILE A 10 16.75 -12.52 9.82
C ILE A 10 16.33 -11.09 9.48
N HIS A 11 16.76 -10.12 10.28
CA HIS A 11 16.42 -8.71 10.08
C HIS A 11 16.90 -8.20 8.71
N ASN A 12 18.16 -8.48 8.36
CA ASN A 12 18.72 -8.06 7.08
C ASN A 12 17.99 -8.72 5.90
N LEU A 13 17.72 -10.03 6.00
CA LEU A 13 16.99 -10.75 4.96
C LEU A 13 15.59 -10.16 4.73
N LEU A 14 14.87 -9.82 5.80
CA LEU A 14 13.55 -9.19 5.71
C LEU A 14 13.63 -7.80 5.07
N ASN A 15 14.65 -7.00 5.42
CA ASN A 15 14.84 -5.68 4.83
C ASN A 15 15.15 -5.76 3.33
N ASP A 16 16.08 -6.65 2.93
CA ASP A 16 16.45 -6.84 1.52
C ASP A 16 15.24 -7.32 0.70
N THR A 17 14.48 -8.25 1.25
CA THR A 17 13.26 -8.76 0.61
C THR A 17 12.19 -7.68 0.48
N ARG A 18 12.03 -6.82 1.51
CA ARG A 18 11.12 -5.68 1.47
C ARG A 18 11.48 -4.72 0.35
N GLU A 19 12.76 -4.36 0.20
CA GLU A 19 13.19 -3.48 -0.88
C GLU A 19 12.88 -4.04 -2.27
N GLN A 20 13.06 -5.36 -2.45
CA GLN A 20 12.71 -6.02 -3.69
C GLN A 20 11.19 -6.06 -3.91
N ALA A 21 10.40 -6.30 -2.87
CA ALA A 21 8.94 -6.25 -2.94
C ALA A 21 8.44 -4.86 -3.35
N CYS A 22 9.03 -3.79 -2.81
CA CYS A 22 8.69 -2.41 -3.21
C CYS A 22 8.93 -2.18 -4.72
N LYS A 23 10.06 -2.65 -5.26
CA LYS A 23 10.37 -2.54 -6.70
C LYS A 23 9.39 -3.32 -7.55
N ILE A 24 9.03 -4.53 -7.13
CA ILE A 24 8.06 -5.39 -7.85
C ILE A 24 6.68 -4.72 -7.85
N ASN A 25 6.24 -4.21 -6.71
CA ASN A 25 4.93 -3.55 -6.56
C ASN A 25 4.85 -2.28 -7.42
N ALA A 26 5.88 -1.43 -7.39
CA ALA A 26 5.95 -0.20 -8.18
C ALA A 26 6.04 -0.44 -9.71
N ALA A 27 6.36 -1.67 -10.12
CA ALA A 27 6.40 -2.08 -11.53
C ALA A 27 5.12 -2.81 -11.97
N GLN A 28 4.14 -3.01 -11.08
CA GLN A 28 2.87 -3.61 -11.47
C GLN A 28 2.04 -2.64 -12.31
N GLU A 29 1.38 -3.20 -13.30
CA GLU A 29 0.45 -2.47 -14.16
C GLU A 29 -0.94 -2.51 -13.54
N LEU A 30 -1.55 -1.35 -13.29
CA LEU A 30 -2.77 -1.25 -12.48
C LEU A 30 -4.06 -1.04 -13.28
N SER A 31 -4.03 -0.94 -14.62
CA SER A 31 -5.22 -0.67 -15.46
C SER A 31 -6.31 -1.73 -15.38
N LYS A 32 -5.98 -2.93 -14.90
CA LYS A 32 -6.92 -4.02 -14.68
C LYS A 32 -7.72 -3.88 -13.40
N VAL A 33 -7.30 -3.03 -12.45
CA VAL A 33 -8.07 -2.74 -11.23
C VAL A 33 -9.27 -1.88 -11.61
N LYS A 34 -10.47 -2.46 -11.52
CA LYS A 34 -11.73 -1.76 -11.86
C LYS A 34 -12.51 -1.33 -10.64
N GLU A 35 -12.36 -2.04 -9.53
CA GLU A 35 -13.11 -1.80 -8.30
C GLU A 35 -12.13 -1.76 -7.14
N GLY A 36 -11.84 -0.55 -6.65
CA GLY A 36 -10.92 -0.33 -5.53
C GLY A 36 -11.65 -0.33 -4.18
N ALA A 37 -10.97 -0.75 -3.14
CA ALA A 37 -11.35 -0.49 -1.76
C ALA A 37 -10.18 0.14 -1.01
N ASN A 38 -10.37 1.37 -0.53
CA ASN A 38 -9.36 2.15 0.18
C ASN A 38 -9.71 2.24 1.66
N ASP A 39 -8.72 2.08 2.53
CA ASP A 39 -8.88 2.14 3.98
C ASP A 39 -7.59 2.61 4.68
N GLU A 40 -7.70 2.89 5.96
CA GLU A 40 -6.61 3.29 6.84
C GLU A 40 -6.39 2.23 7.93
N LEU A 41 -5.30 1.49 7.81
CA LEU A 41 -4.85 0.56 8.84
C LEU A 41 -3.94 1.28 9.84
N PHE A 42 -3.69 0.63 10.99
CA PHE A 42 -2.79 1.17 12.01
C PHE A 42 -1.80 0.13 12.50
N GLN A 43 -0.52 0.48 12.39
CA GLN A 43 0.57 -0.31 12.94
C GLN A 43 1.31 0.51 13.99
N SER A 44 1.27 0.06 15.24
CA SER A 44 1.91 0.76 16.37
C SER A 44 1.51 2.24 16.50
N GLY A 45 0.25 2.54 16.19
CA GLY A 45 -0.30 3.90 16.22
C GLY A 45 0.04 4.77 15.01
N LYS A 46 0.82 4.26 14.04
CA LYS A 46 1.09 4.95 12.78
C LYS A 46 0.10 4.51 11.70
N PRO A 47 -0.44 5.45 10.90
CA PRO A 47 -1.33 5.10 9.80
C PRO A 47 -0.59 4.33 8.72
N VAL A 48 -1.32 3.40 8.10
CA VAL A 48 -0.91 2.71 6.89
C VAL A 48 -2.04 2.86 5.89
N LEU A 49 -1.80 3.62 4.82
CA LEU A 49 -2.75 3.80 3.75
C LEU A 49 -2.81 2.51 2.94
N ALA A 50 -4.01 1.97 2.78
CA ALA A 50 -4.23 0.69 2.13
C ALA A 50 -5.23 0.82 0.99
N GLY A 51 -4.95 0.11 -0.11
CA GLY A 51 -5.82 0.03 -1.27
C GLY A 51 -5.76 -1.37 -1.87
N LEU A 52 -6.93 -1.94 -2.16
CA LEU A 52 -7.06 -3.29 -2.70
C LEU A 52 -8.05 -3.36 -3.87
N ASP A 53 -7.73 -4.17 -4.86
CA ASP A 53 -8.69 -4.56 -5.90
C ASP A 53 -9.71 -5.54 -5.31
N GLN A 54 -10.99 -5.20 -5.38
CA GLN A 54 -12.05 -5.99 -4.76
C GLN A 54 -12.22 -7.38 -5.39
N HIS A 55 -11.81 -7.54 -6.66
CA HIS A 55 -11.99 -8.81 -7.35
C HIS A 55 -10.82 -9.77 -7.11
N SER A 56 -9.58 -9.33 -7.34
CA SER A 56 -8.39 -10.16 -7.19
C SER A 56 -7.84 -10.18 -5.77
N LEU A 57 -8.31 -9.28 -4.91
CA LEU A 57 -7.72 -8.98 -3.59
C LEU A 57 -6.26 -8.52 -3.67
N TYR A 58 -5.81 -8.10 -4.84
CA TYR A 58 -4.47 -7.55 -5.01
C TYR A 58 -4.36 -6.22 -4.28
N CYS A 59 -3.37 -6.09 -3.40
CA CYS A 59 -3.09 -4.86 -2.66
C CYS A 59 -2.22 -3.94 -3.53
N TYR A 60 -2.84 -2.94 -4.14
CA TYR A 60 -2.14 -1.97 -4.99
C TYR A 60 -1.52 -0.81 -4.20
N LEU A 61 -1.94 -0.58 -2.95
CA LEU A 61 -1.37 0.44 -2.07
C LEU A 61 -1.17 -0.11 -0.66
N LEU A 62 0.04 0.03 -0.14
CA LEU A 62 0.38 -0.26 1.26
C LEU A 62 1.53 0.67 1.70
N ALA A 63 1.17 1.86 2.18
CA ALA A 63 2.13 2.92 2.50
C ALA A 63 2.03 3.29 3.98
N ALA A 64 3.12 3.09 4.74
CA ALA A 64 3.22 3.53 6.12
C ALA A 64 3.59 5.02 6.15
N GLU A 65 2.78 5.82 6.83
CA GLU A 65 2.90 7.27 6.85
C GLU A 65 2.93 7.81 8.29
N GLU A 66 3.34 9.08 8.45
CA GLU A 66 3.22 9.80 9.72
C GLU A 66 1.86 10.52 9.81
N PRO A 67 1.46 11.34 8.81
CA PRO A 67 0.09 11.83 8.67
C PRO A 67 -0.77 10.92 7.78
N ARG A 68 -2.09 11.14 7.82
CA ARG A 68 -3.10 10.51 6.93
C ARG A 68 -4.08 11.56 6.39
N ASP A 69 -3.55 12.76 6.14
CA ASP A 69 -4.35 13.87 5.65
C ASP A 69 -4.62 13.75 4.15
N ALA A 70 -5.40 14.70 3.63
CA ALA A 70 -5.80 14.74 2.23
C ALA A 70 -4.61 14.83 1.27
N GLU A 71 -3.57 15.61 1.63
CA GLU A 71 -2.38 15.78 0.80
C GLU A 71 -1.60 14.48 0.70
N THR A 72 -1.43 13.78 1.83
CA THR A 72 -0.77 12.48 1.86
C THR A 72 -1.49 11.47 0.97
N TRP A 73 -2.83 11.39 1.08
CA TRP A 73 -3.64 10.54 0.22
C TRP A 73 -3.51 10.92 -1.27
N ALA A 74 -3.61 12.21 -1.60
CA ALA A 74 -3.57 12.69 -2.97
C ALA A 74 -2.23 12.35 -3.66
N ILE A 75 -1.09 12.46 -2.96
CA ILE A 75 0.22 12.10 -3.49
C ILE A 75 0.26 10.61 -3.87
N HIS A 76 -0.18 9.73 -2.97
CA HIS A 76 -0.19 8.28 -3.23
C HIS A 76 -1.16 7.91 -4.36
N LEU A 77 -2.36 8.50 -4.39
CA LEU A 77 -3.33 8.26 -5.45
C LEU A 77 -2.83 8.75 -6.80
N TRP A 78 -2.12 9.88 -6.84
CA TRP A 78 -1.46 10.38 -8.04
C TRP A 78 -0.38 9.42 -8.54
N ASP A 79 0.49 8.93 -7.67
CA ASP A 79 1.53 7.97 -8.04
C ASP A 79 0.95 6.65 -8.59
N LEU A 80 -0.19 6.22 -8.07
CA LEU A 80 -0.92 5.04 -8.57
C LEU A 80 -1.60 5.30 -9.91
N GLU A 81 -2.18 6.49 -10.10
CA GLU A 81 -2.74 6.91 -11.38
C GLU A 81 -1.67 6.87 -12.48
N GLN A 82 -0.46 7.35 -12.17
CA GLN A 82 0.70 7.28 -13.07
C GLN A 82 1.15 5.84 -13.38
N GLN A 83 0.80 4.87 -12.52
CA GLN A 83 0.98 3.42 -12.74
C GLN A 83 -0.21 2.76 -13.46
N GLY A 84 -1.20 3.56 -13.90
CA GLY A 84 -2.36 3.12 -14.69
C GLY A 84 -3.60 2.81 -13.87
N LEU A 85 -3.65 3.15 -12.57
CA LEU A 85 -4.82 2.90 -11.73
C LEU A 85 -5.97 3.84 -12.11
N HIS A 86 -6.97 3.31 -12.82
CA HIS A 86 -8.19 4.04 -13.20
C HIS A 86 -9.45 3.21 -12.89
N PRO A 87 -9.81 3.06 -11.61
CA PRO A 87 -10.96 2.27 -11.20
C PRO A 87 -12.27 2.97 -11.59
N GLU A 88 -13.26 2.17 -11.96
CA GLU A 88 -14.62 2.65 -12.25
C GLU A 88 -15.36 3.01 -10.96
N ARG A 89 -15.01 2.33 -9.86
CA ARG A 89 -15.57 2.57 -8.52
C ARG A 89 -14.50 2.39 -7.46
N ILE A 90 -14.55 3.26 -6.46
CA ILE A 90 -13.80 3.11 -5.20
C ILE A 90 -14.82 3.09 -4.07
N ILE A 91 -14.70 2.08 -3.20
CA ILE A 91 -15.35 2.08 -1.90
C ILE A 91 -14.29 2.52 -0.89
N ALA A 92 -14.63 3.51 -0.07
CA ALA A 92 -13.74 4.06 0.93
C ALA A 92 -14.48 4.17 2.25
N ASP A 93 -13.74 4.12 3.35
CA ASP A 93 -14.27 4.42 4.66
C ASP A 93 -14.62 5.94 4.79
N GLY A 94 -15.13 6.34 5.96
CA GLY A 94 -15.49 7.73 6.24
C GLY A 94 -14.29 8.65 6.55
N GLY A 95 -13.06 8.20 6.36
CA GLY A 95 -11.83 8.90 6.70
C GLY A 95 -11.75 10.28 6.07
N LYS A 96 -11.48 11.31 6.89
CA LYS A 96 -11.48 12.71 6.41
C LYS A 96 -10.37 13.00 5.40
N GLY A 97 -9.20 12.38 5.57
CA GLY A 97 -8.09 12.52 4.62
C GLY A 97 -8.45 11.89 3.28
N LEU A 98 -8.82 10.62 3.31
CA LEU A 98 -9.21 9.84 2.13
C LEU A 98 -10.35 10.46 1.31
N ARG A 99 -11.33 11.12 1.94
CA ARG A 99 -12.44 11.77 1.21
C ARG A 99 -12.09 13.12 0.60
N ALA A 100 -11.01 13.76 1.06
CA ALA A 100 -10.64 15.11 0.65
C ALA A 100 -9.42 15.14 -0.29
N GLY A 101 -8.62 14.08 -0.31
CA GLY A 101 -7.59 13.83 -1.33
C GLY A 101 -8.18 13.14 -2.54
#